data_AF-A0A8C2W0Z2-F1
#
_entry.id   AF-A0A8C2W0Z2-F1
#
_cell.length_a   1.000
_cell.length_b   1.000
_cell.length_c   1.000
_cell.angle_alpha   90.00
_cell.angle_beta   90.00
_cell.angle_gamma   90.00
#
_symmetry.space_group_name_H-M   'P 1'
#
loop_
_entity.id
_entity.type
_entity.pdbx_description
1 polymer ?
#
loop_
_entity_poly.entity_id
_entity_poly.type
_entity_poly.pdbx_seq_one_letter_code
_entity_poly.pdbx_strand_id
1 'polypeptide(L)'
;MAGVFSRLPSARQGLRLLAVAGAGSLVAGFLLRPEPVRAARQQRQRRRLYPPRYQHGLIGRLPAGHTGARSLWLLGTPLPSAEYPDLRKHNNCMASHLTPAVYARLCDKTTPTGWTLDQCIQTGVDNPGHPFIKTVGMVAGDEETYEVFAELFDPVIQERHNGYDPRTMKHTTDLDASKIRSGYFDERYVLSSRVRTGRSIRG
;
A
#
# COMPACT_ATOMS: atom_id res chain seq x y z
N MET A 1 -38.51 -16.67 -22.23
CA MET A 1 -37.91 -17.68 -21.32
C MET A 1 -37.34 -16.95 -20.13
N ALA A 2 -38.10 -16.91 -19.02
CA ALA A 2 -37.82 -16.11 -17.84
C ALA A 2 -36.83 -16.82 -16.90
N GLY A 3 -35.83 -16.09 -16.40
CA GLY A 3 -34.91 -16.55 -15.36
C GLY A 3 -35.35 -16.00 -13.99
N VAL A 4 -35.51 -16.91 -13.03
CA VAL A 4 -36.07 -16.71 -11.69
C VAL A 4 -35.09 -15.98 -10.78
N PHE A 5 -35.49 -14.83 -10.23
CA PHE A 5 -34.82 -14.15 -9.12
C PHE A 5 -35.39 -14.62 -7.78
N SER A 6 -34.59 -15.29 -6.96
CA SER A 6 -34.92 -15.61 -5.56
C SER A 6 -34.50 -14.45 -4.64
N ARG A 7 -35.49 -13.73 -4.10
CA ARG A 7 -35.31 -12.78 -3.00
C ARG A 7 -35.47 -13.52 -1.67
N LEU A 8 -34.43 -13.48 -0.82
CA LEU A 8 -34.54 -13.78 0.61
C LEU A 8 -35.16 -12.59 1.35
N PRO A 9 -36.32 -12.73 2.04
CA PRO A 9 -36.79 -11.72 2.97
C PRO A 9 -36.16 -11.99 4.35
N SER A 10 -35.23 -11.13 4.76
CA SER A 10 -34.81 -11.07 6.17
C SER A 10 -35.71 -10.08 6.91
N ALA A 11 -36.46 -10.62 7.87
CA ALA A 11 -37.37 -9.90 8.74
C ALA A 11 -36.61 -8.99 9.71
N ARG A 12 -37.01 -7.72 9.80
CA ARG A 12 -36.89 -6.90 11.01
C ARG A 12 -37.95 -5.80 10.97
N GLN A 13 -38.91 -5.91 11.88
CA GLN A 13 -39.97 -4.94 12.13
C GLN A 13 -39.39 -3.67 12.76
N GLY A 14 -39.95 -2.51 12.40
CA GLY A 14 -39.69 -1.25 13.09
C GLY A 14 -39.52 -0.05 12.16
N LEU A 15 -40.56 0.30 11.41
CA LEU A 15 -40.62 1.60 10.73
C LEU A 15 -42.02 2.19 10.89
N ARG A 16 -42.16 3.18 11.77
CA ARG A 16 -43.31 4.07 11.80
C ARG A 16 -42.93 5.30 10.96
N LEU A 17 -43.39 5.32 9.71
CA LEU A 17 -43.35 6.51 8.84
C LEU A 17 -44.63 7.30 9.08
N LEU A 18 -44.51 8.48 9.67
CA LEU A 18 -45.57 9.48 9.67
C LEU A 18 -45.33 10.35 8.44
N ALA A 19 -46.08 10.08 7.37
CA ALA A 19 -46.04 10.88 6.15
C ALA A 19 -47.05 12.04 6.31
N VAL A 20 -46.57 13.29 6.34
CA VAL A 20 -47.40 14.47 6.11
C VAL A 20 -47.11 14.94 4.69
N ALA A 21 -48.12 14.85 3.83
CA ALA A 21 -48.06 15.33 2.45
C ALA A 21 -48.35 16.84 2.44
N GLY A 22 -47.38 17.64 2.03
CA GLY A 22 -47.53 19.07 1.78
C GLY A 22 -46.38 19.57 0.91
N ALA A 23 -46.71 20.11 -0.26
CA ALA A 23 -45.73 20.63 -1.21
C ALA A 23 -44.99 21.83 -0.60
N GLY A 24 -43.66 21.72 -0.45
CA GLY A 24 -42.80 22.87 -0.12
C GLY A 24 -41.86 22.75 1.08
N SER A 25 -41.70 21.59 1.73
CA SER A 25 -40.82 21.47 2.90
C SER A 25 -39.53 20.68 2.62
N LEU A 26 -38.38 21.36 2.77
CA LEU A 26 -37.05 20.75 2.83
C LEU A 26 -36.98 19.84 4.07
N VAL A 27 -36.98 18.53 3.87
CA VAL A 27 -36.72 17.57 4.95
C VAL A 27 -35.23 17.26 4.99
N ALA A 28 -34.51 17.95 5.87
CA ALA A 28 -33.19 17.51 6.33
C ALA A 28 -33.39 16.33 7.28
N GLY A 29 -33.34 15.11 6.75
CA GLY A 29 -33.40 13.88 7.54
C GLY A 29 -32.07 13.65 8.27
N PHE A 30 -31.99 14.04 9.54
CA PHE A 30 -30.90 13.63 10.43
C PHE A 30 -31.11 12.16 10.81
N LEU A 31 -30.34 11.26 10.21
CA LEU A 31 -30.27 9.84 10.60
C LEU A 31 -29.49 9.73 11.91
N LEU A 32 -30.14 10.03 13.04
CA LEU A 32 -29.62 9.72 14.36
C LEU A 32 -29.71 8.20 14.58
N ARG A 33 -28.68 7.47 14.16
CA ARG A 33 -28.36 6.16 14.73
C ARG A 33 -27.49 6.38 15.96
N PRO A 34 -27.99 6.17 17.19
CA PRO A 34 -27.15 6.09 18.37
C PRO A 34 -26.49 4.71 18.43
N GLU A 35 -25.69 4.39 17.41
CA GLU A 35 -24.75 3.28 17.46
C GLU A 35 -23.40 3.87 17.08
N PRO A 36 -22.38 3.84 17.95
CA PRO A 36 -21.05 4.20 17.51
C PRO A 36 -20.73 3.26 16.35
N VAL A 37 -20.50 3.81 15.16
CA VAL A 37 -19.87 3.08 14.07
C VAL A 37 -18.45 2.79 14.52
N ARG A 38 -18.30 1.75 15.34
CA ARG A 38 -17.04 1.05 15.51
C ARG A 38 -16.79 0.47 14.13
N ALA A 39 -16.00 1.16 13.32
CA ALA A 39 -15.23 0.50 12.27
C ALA A 39 -14.74 -0.78 12.90
N ALA A 40 -15.12 -1.93 12.34
CA ALA A 40 -14.79 -3.20 12.93
C ALA A 40 -13.29 -3.19 13.21
N ARG A 41 -12.92 -3.05 14.49
CA ARG A 41 -11.74 -3.67 15.05
C ARG A 41 -12.02 -5.17 14.96
N GLN A 42 -12.15 -5.67 13.72
CA GLN A 42 -11.55 -6.96 13.43
C GLN A 42 -10.17 -6.81 14.01
N GLN A 43 -9.84 -7.67 14.97
CA GLN A 43 -8.47 -7.96 15.28
C GLN A 43 -7.79 -8.14 13.91
N ARG A 44 -7.15 -7.07 13.42
CA ARG A 44 -5.86 -7.18 12.78
C ARG A 44 -5.07 -7.91 13.84
N GLN A 45 -5.16 -9.24 13.83
CA GLN A 45 -3.98 -10.08 13.99
C GLN A 45 -2.89 -9.22 13.39
N ARG A 46 -2.01 -8.71 14.24
CA ARG A 46 -0.85 -7.96 13.81
C ARG A 46 -0.17 -8.90 12.83
N ARG A 47 -0.51 -8.80 11.54
CA ARG A 47 0.20 -9.46 10.47
C ARG A 47 1.55 -8.83 10.62
N ARG A 48 2.44 -9.59 11.25
CA ARG A 48 3.78 -9.13 11.60
C ARG A 48 4.34 -8.64 10.26
N LEU A 49 4.81 -7.40 10.24
CA LEU A 49 5.59 -6.92 9.10
C LEU A 49 6.66 -7.99 8.86
N TYR A 50 6.83 -8.34 7.59
CA TYR A 50 7.95 -9.12 7.12
C TYR A 50 9.17 -8.19 7.06
N PRO A 51 10.35 -8.61 7.51
CA PRO A 51 10.61 -9.79 8.33
C PRO A 51 10.04 -9.57 9.74
N PRO A 52 9.59 -10.62 10.45
CA PRO A 52 9.19 -10.48 11.85
C PRO A 52 10.43 -10.14 12.70
N ARG A 53 10.77 -8.84 12.79
CA ARG A 53 11.90 -8.38 13.61
C ARG A 53 11.72 -8.93 15.03
N TYR A 54 12.73 -9.64 15.51
CA TYR A 54 12.77 -10.05 16.91
C TYR A 54 12.76 -8.79 17.77
N GLN A 55 11.69 -8.60 18.56
CA GLN A 55 11.63 -7.51 19.52
C GLN A 55 12.81 -7.69 20.48
N HIS A 56 13.76 -6.74 20.47
CA HIS A 56 14.75 -6.62 21.54
C HIS A 56 13.98 -6.35 22.85
N GLY A 57 13.76 -7.41 23.62
CA GLY A 57 13.00 -7.37 24.86
C GLY A 57 13.52 -8.41 25.84
N LEU A 58 14.16 -7.91 26.90
CA LEU A 58 14.57 -8.60 28.14
C LEU A 58 15.79 -9.53 28.01
N ILE A 59 16.97 -8.91 28.12
CA ILE A 59 18.20 -9.60 28.55
C ILE A 59 17.96 -10.12 29.97
N GLY A 60 17.58 -11.39 30.09
CA GLY A 60 17.73 -12.12 31.34
C GLY A 60 19.21 -12.19 31.68
N ARG A 61 19.61 -11.62 32.83
CA ARG A 61 20.93 -11.87 33.42
C ARG A 61 21.05 -13.37 33.69
N LEU A 62 21.81 -14.08 32.87
CA LEU A 62 22.32 -15.41 33.23
C LEU A 62 23.56 -15.25 34.14
N PRO A 63 23.73 -16.13 35.15
CA PRO A 63 24.79 -16.00 36.12
C PRO A 63 26.16 -16.27 35.49
N ALA A 64 27.17 -15.55 35.95
CA ALA A 64 28.54 -15.69 35.50
C ALA A 64 29.09 -17.07 35.89
N GLY A 65 29.54 -17.85 34.90
CA GLY A 65 30.16 -19.14 35.13
C GLY A 65 30.80 -19.73 33.89
N HIS A 66 32.13 -19.64 33.85
CA HIS A 66 33.08 -20.54 33.19
C HIS A 66 33.58 -20.20 31.78
N THR A 67 34.91 -20.17 31.75
CA THR A 67 35.89 -19.99 30.69
C THR A 67 35.72 -20.94 29.50
N GLY A 68 35.79 -20.40 28.27
CA GLY A 68 36.02 -21.19 27.06
C GLY A 68 35.31 -20.62 25.83
N ALA A 69 36.08 -20.26 24.81
CA ALA A 69 35.66 -19.74 23.51
C ALA A 69 34.95 -18.37 23.53
N ARG A 70 35.69 -17.33 23.12
CA ARG A 70 35.11 -16.05 22.70
C ARG A 70 34.31 -16.27 21.41
N SER A 71 33.08 -16.77 21.54
CA SER A 71 32.06 -16.61 20.53
C SER A 71 31.77 -15.12 20.41
N LEU A 72 32.22 -14.54 19.31
CA LEU A 72 31.94 -13.17 18.93
C LEU A 72 30.45 -13.08 18.55
N TRP A 73 29.57 -13.11 19.54
CA TRP A 73 28.18 -12.69 19.40
C TRP A 73 28.19 -11.17 19.22
N LEU A 74 28.51 -10.71 18.01
CA LEU A 74 28.24 -9.36 17.57
C LEU A 74 26.73 -9.13 17.72
N LEU A 75 26.36 -8.31 18.70
CA LEU A 75 25.10 -7.58 18.85
C LEU A 75 23.96 -8.04 17.92
N GLY A 76 23.24 -9.12 18.30
CA GLY A 76 21.80 -9.36 18.14
C GLY A 76 21.00 -9.03 16.87
N THR A 77 21.57 -8.49 15.78
CA THR A 77 20.86 -8.25 14.52
C THR A 77 21.07 -9.44 13.58
N PRO A 78 20.01 -10.10 13.10
CA PRO A 78 20.14 -11.13 12.08
C PRO A 78 20.83 -10.56 10.83
N LEU A 79 21.63 -11.37 10.15
CA LEU A 79 22.26 -10.95 8.89
C LEU A 79 21.18 -10.54 7.89
N PRO A 80 21.39 -9.49 7.06
CA PRO A 80 20.41 -9.07 6.06
C PRO A 80 19.93 -10.17 5.12
N SER A 81 20.78 -11.18 4.86
CA SER A 81 20.42 -12.35 4.06
C SER A 81 19.39 -13.27 4.73
N ALA A 82 19.31 -13.29 6.06
CA ALA A 82 18.34 -14.09 6.82
C ALA A 82 16.92 -13.51 6.77
N GLU A 83 16.80 -12.22 6.48
CA GLU A 83 15.54 -11.48 6.41
C GLU A 83 15.06 -11.23 4.97
N TYR A 84 15.78 -11.75 3.97
CA TYR A 84 15.43 -11.57 2.56
C TYR A 84 14.12 -12.30 2.18
N PRO A 85 13.14 -11.64 1.53
CA PRO A 85 11.85 -12.24 1.20
C PRO A 85 11.95 -13.37 0.18
N ASP A 86 11.19 -14.44 0.41
CA ASP A 86 10.97 -15.48 -0.59
C ASP A 86 10.00 -15.00 -1.67
N LEU A 87 10.57 -14.61 -2.82
CA LEU A 87 9.83 -14.02 -3.94
C LEU A 87 9.71 -14.97 -5.15
N ARG A 88 9.98 -16.28 -4.98
CA ARG A 88 10.04 -17.25 -6.10
C ARG A 88 8.72 -17.40 -6.88
N LYS A 89 7.59 -17.02 -6.29
CA LYS A 89 6.24 -17.14 -6.89
C LYS A 89 5.60 -15.78 -7.15
N HIS A 90 6.40 -14.71 -7.16
CA HIS A 90 5.89 -13.35 -7.23
C HIS A 90 6.05 -12.76 -8.63
N ASN A 91 5.01 -12.09 -9.10
CA ASN A 91 4.98 -11.36 -10.37
C ASN A 91 4.56 -9.90 -10.11
N ASN A 92 5.49 -9.11 -9.59
CA ASN A 92 5.38 -7.66 -9.44
C ASN A 92 6.75 -7.00 -9.74
N CYS A 93 6.75 -5.70 -10.05
CA CYS A 93 7.96 -4.98 -10.46
C CYS A 93 9.03 -5.01 -9.35
N MET A 94 8.63 -4.79 -8.09
CA MET A 94 9.53 -4.87 -6.93
C MET A 94 10.25 -6.22 -6.88
N ALA A 95 9.54 -7.34 -7.02
CA ALA A 95 10.12 -8.67 -6.98
C ALA A 95 11.06 -8.96 -8.16
N SER A 96 10.89 -8.27 -9.29
CA SER A 96 11.77 -8.40 -10.46
C SER A 96 13.11 -7.66 -10.28
N HIS A 97 13.16 -6.68 -9.39
CA HIS A 97 14.33 -5.81 -9.19
C HIS A 97 14.97 -5.91 -7.80
N LEU A 98 14.26 -6.47 -6.82
CA LEU A 98 14.85 -6.76 -5.52
C LEU A 98 15.87 -7.89 -5.68
N THR A 99 17.09 -7.60 -5.27
CA THR A 99 18.18 -8.59 -5.22
C THR A 99 18.71 -8.68 -3.80
N PRO A 100 19.32 -9.80 -3.38
CA PRO A 100 19.93 -9.90 -2.05
C PRO A 100 20.96 -8.80 -1.78
N ALA A 101 21.70 -8.38 -2.81
CA ALA A 101 22.70 -7.32 -2.70
C ALA A 101 22.05 -5.94 -2.46
N VAL A 102 20.96 -5.61 -3.17
CA VAL A 102 20.20 -4.37 -2.97
C VAL A 102 19.53 -4.38 -1.59
N TYR A 103 18.90 -5.49 -1.19
CA TYR A 103 18.28 -5.61 0.12
C TYR A 103 19.28 -5.40 1.25
N ALA A 104 20.44 -6.05 1.19
CA ALA A 104 21.48 -5.91 2.21
C ALA A 104 22.06 -4.49 2.33
N ARG A 105 22.07 -3.70 1.24
CA ARG A 105 22.52 -2.30 1.28
C ARG A 105 21.47 -1.34 1.86
N LEU A 106 20.20 -1.72 1.81
CA LEU A 106 19.08 -0.82 2.08
C LEU A 106 18.28 -1.20 3.34
N CYS A 107 18.38 -2.44 3.86
CA CYS A 107 17.56 -2.94 4.97
C CYS A 107 17.71 -2.16 6.28
N ASP A 108 18.92 -1.64 6.55
CA ASP A 108 19.24 -0.87 7.76
C ASP A 108 18.99 0.64 7.58
N LYS A 109 18.68 1.09 6.36
CA LYS A 109 18.37 2.49 6.10
C LYS A 109 16.96 2.82 6.57
N THR A 110 16.81 4.05 7.04
CA THR A 110 15.52 4.64 7.42
C THR A 110 15.40 6.04 6.86
N THR A 111 14.17 6.46 6.56
CA THR A 111 13.88 7.86 6.25
C THR A 111 13.92 8.71 7.54
N PRO A 112 13.93 10.05 7.45
CA PRO A 112 13.91 10.91 8.63
C PRO A 112 12.72 10.67 9.56
N THR A 113 11.60 10.17 9.02
CA THR A 113 10.40 9.84 9.81
C THR A 113 10.41 8.41 10.36
N GLY A 114 11.44 7.62 10.03
CA GLY A 114 11.60 6.24 10.47
C GLY A 114 10.96 5.19 9.56
N TRP A 115 10.60 5.54 8.32
CA TRP A 115 10.09 4.58 7.34
C TRP A 115 11.21 3.66 6.83
N THR A 116 10.95 2.36 6.71
CA THR A 116 11.95 1.34 6.35
C THR A 116 11.69 0.73 4.97
N LEU A 117 12.72 0.06 4.42
CA LEU A 117 12.58 -0.72 3.19
C LEU A 117 11.50 -1.80 3.32
N ASP A 118 11.48 -2.51 4.43
CA ASP A 118 10.52 -3.58 4.70
C ASP A 118 9.08 -3.08 4.60
N GLN A 119 8.80 -1.89 5.16
CA GLN A 119 7.50 -1.25 5.06
C GLN A 119 7.15 -0.84 3.62
N CYS A 120 8.15 -0.45 2.81
CA CYS A 120 7.95 -0.14 1.39
C CYS A 120 7.50 -1.39 0.61
N ILE A 121 8.17 -2.52 0.82
CA ILE A 121 7.99 -3.73 0.00
C ILE A 121 6.91 -4.68 0.53
N GLN A 122 6.42 -4.47 1.76
CA GLN A 122 5.47 -5.37 2.42
C GLN A 122 4.28 -5.73 1.52
N THR A 123 3.71 -4.75 0.82
CA THR A 123 2.57 -5.00 -0.06
C THR A 123 2.92 -5.92 -1.23
N GLY A 124 4.16 -5.90 -1.74
CA GLY A 124 4.59 -6.81 -2.80
C GLY A 124 4.93 -8.19 -2.26
N VAL A 125 5.48 -8.28 -1.05
CA VAL A 125 5.77 -9.57 -0.39
C VAL A 125 4.47 -10.31 -0.06
N ASP A 126 3.48 -9.62 0.49
CA ASP A 126 2.19 -10.21 0.89
C ASP A 126 1.30 -10.58 -0.31
N ASN A 127 1.49 -9.92 -1.45
CA ASN A 127 0.65 -10.08 -2.63
C ASN A 127 1.51 -10.54 -3.82
N PRO A 128 1.58 -11.87 -4.08
CA PRO A 128 2.40 -12.43 -5.15
C PRO A 128 2.00 -12.01 -6.55
N GLY A 129 0.87 -11.31 -6.70
CA GLY A 129 0.44 -10.69 -7.96
C GLY A 129 -0.62 -11.51 -8.68
N HIS A 130 -0.82 -11.19 -9.95
CA HIS A 130 -1.84 -11.79 -10.81
C HIS A 130 -1.18 -12.23 -12.13
N PRO A 131 -1.55 -13.39 -12.72
CA PRO A 131 -0.88 -13.91 -13.92
C PRO A 131 -0.87 -12.95 -15.12
N PHE A 132 -1.91 -12.13 -15.27
CA PHE A 132 -2.08 -11.27 -16.45
C PHE A 132 -1.74 -9.79 -16.19
N ILE A 133 -1.59 -9.39 -14.93
CA ILE A 133 -1.41 -7.97 -14.57
C ILE A 133 -0.25 -7.89 -13.59
N LYS A 134 0.85 -7.30 -14.04
CA LYS A 134 2.02 -7.03 -13.21
C LYS A 134 1.76 -5.77 -12.39
N THR A 135 1.78 -5.93 -11.06
CA THR A 135 1.63 -4.81 -10.12
C THR A 135 3.00 -4.24 -9.75
N VAL A 136 3.05 -3.05 -9.14
CA VAL A 136 4.32 -2.43 -8.72
C VAL A 136 4.94 -3.20 -7.54
N GLY A 137 4.16 -3.49 -6.49
CA GLY A 137 4.63 -4.28 -5.35
C GLY A 137 5.42 -3.50 -4.28
N MET A 138 5.44 -2.18 -4.34
CA MET A 138 6.01 -1.34 -3.28
C MET A 138 5.36 0.04 -3.22
N VAL A 139 5.46 0.71 -2.08
CA VAL A 139 4.88 2.03 -1.80
C VAL A 139 5.86 2.94 -1.08
N ALA A 140 5.71 4.25 -1.28
CA ALA A 140 6.43 5.26 -0.52
C ALA A 140 5.66 5.63 0.76
N GLY A 141 6.37 5.80 1.88
CA GLY A 141 5.79 6.25 3.15
C GLY A 141 5.82 7.77 3.31
N ASP A 142 6.86 8.40 2.77
CA ASP A 142 7.15 9.84 2.81
C ASP A 142 7.88 10.29 1.52
N GLU A 143 8.19 11.60 1.40
CA GLU A 143 8.86 12.18 0.22
C GLU A 143 10.28 11.61 0.08
N GLU A 144 11.01 11.48 1.20
CA GLU A 144 12.39 11.01 1.26
C GLU A 144 12.55 9.53 0.91
N THR A 145 11.48 8.74 1.01
CA THR A 145 11.49 7.32 0.64
C THR A 145 12.03 7.09 -0.77
N TYR A 146 11.70 7.97 -1.73
CA TYR A 146 12.17 7.87 -3.11
C TYR A 146 13.67 8.06 -3.24
N GLU A 147 14.28 8.88 -2.38
CA GLU A 147 15.73 9.16 -2.40
C GLU A 147 16.50 8.10 -1.61
N VAL A 148 16.08 7.81 -0.37
CA VAL A 148 16.78 6.87 0.53
C VAL A 148 16.87 5.47 -0.07
N PHE A 149 15.81 5.04 -0.76
CA PHE A 149 15.71 3.73 -1.39
C PHE A 149 15.73 3.80 -2.93
N ALA A 150 16.26 4.88 -3.52
CA ALA A 150 16.36 5.09 -4.97
C ALA A 150 16.95 3.89 -5.71
N GLU A 151 17.91 3.20 -5.09
CA GLU A 151 18.54 2.01 -5.67
C GLU A 151 17.55 0.88 -6.04
N LEU A 152 16.41 0.79 -5.33
CA LEU A 152 15.30 -0.10 -5.69
C LEU A 152 14.17 0.63 -6.45
N PHE A 153 13.84 1.87 -6.06
CA PHE A 153 12.75 2.62 -6.69
C PHE A 153 13.03 2.96 -8.16
N ASP A 154 14.26 3.36 -8.51
CA ASP A 154 14.61 3.77 -9.87
C ASP A 154 14.37 2.67 -10.92
N PRO A 155 14.90 1.43 -10.76
CA PRO A 155 14.63 0.37 -11.73
C PRO A 155 13.15 -0.01 -11.78
N VAL A 156 12.44 0.04 -10.65
CA VAL A 156 10.99 -0.23 -10.59
C VAL A 156 10.19 0.84 -11.34
N ILE A 157 10.57 2.12 -11.21
CA ILE A 157 9.98 3.23 -11.97
C ILE A 157 10.23 3.03 -13.46
N GLN A 158 11.47 2.70 -13.84
CA GLN A 158 11.84 2.48 -15.23
C GLN A 158 11.05 1.34 -15.87
N GLU A 159 10.87 0.22 -15.16
CA GLU A 159 10.05 -0.89 -15.64
C GLU A 159 8.59 -0.48 -15.78
N ARG A 160 8.02 0.15 -14.74
CA ARG A 160 6.60 0.49 -14.68
C ARG A 160 6.21 1.57 -15.70
N HIS A 161 7.13 2.48 -16.00
CA HIS A 161 6.95 3.61 -16.91
C HIS A 161 7.67 3.41 -18.25
N ASN A 162 7.86 2.15 -18.67
CA ASN A 162 8.27 1.75 -20.02
C ASN A 162 9.55 2.46 -20.52
N GLY A 163 10.57 2.56 -19.66
CA GLY A 163 11.88 3.10 -20.00
C GLY A 163 12.16 4.53 -19.51
N TYR A 164 11.21 5.17 -18.83
CA TYR A 164 11.47 6.45 -18.14
C TYR A 164 12.49 6.24 -17.01
N ASP A 165 13.71 6.75 -17.19
CA ASP A 165 14.78 6.65 -16.21
C ASP A 165 14.85 7.92 -15.34
N PRO A 166 14.49 7.85 -14.05
CA PRO A 166 14.51 9.01 -13.15
C PRO A 166 15.91 9.56 -12.89
N ARG A 167 16.98 8.80 -13.18
CA ARG A 167 18.37 9.24 -12.96
C ARG A 167 18.87 10.17 -14.07
N THR A 168 18.38 9.98 -15.28
CA THR A 168 18.88 10.67 -16.48
C THR A 168 17.85 11.58 -17.13
N MET A 169 16.55 11.34 -16.89
CA MET A 169 15.46 12.10 -17.49
C MET A 169 14.82 13.07 -16.50
N LYS A 170 14.27 14.17 -17.02
CA LYS A 170 13.47 15.13 -16.23
C LYS A 170 12.02 15.11 -16.71
N HIS A 171 11.08 15.03 -15.77
CA HIS A 171 9.65 15.11 -16.08
C HIS A 171 9.23 16.56 -16.32
N THR A 172 8.48 16.79 -17.40
CA THR A 172 7.89 18.11 -17.71
C THR A 172 6.40 18.09 -17.41
N THR A 173 5.96 19.02 -16.57
CA THR A 173 4.52 19.24 -16.30
C THR A 173 3.98 20.34 -17.19
N ASP A 174 2.88 20.06 -17.90
CA ASP A 174 2.17 21.02 -18.73
C ASP A 174 0.67 20.87 -18.46
N LEU A 175 0.06 21.89 -17.88
CA LEU A 175 -1.37 21.93 -17.54
C LEU A 175 -2.11 22.99 -18.37
N ASP A 176 -1.53 23.42 -19.48
CA ASP A 176 -2.16 24.36 -20.41
C ASP A 176 -3.18 23.62 -21.30
N ALA A 177 -4.46 23.74 -20.93
CA ALA A 177 -5.57 23.12 -21.66
C ALA A 177 -5.75 23.68 -23.08
N SER A 178 -5.24 24.87 -23.39
CA SER A 178 -5.39 25.49 -24.71
C SER A 178 -4.63 24.74 -25.82
N LYS A 179 -3.62 23.95 -25.45
CA LYS A 179 -2.82 23.14 -26.38
C LYS A 179 -3.57 21.92 -26.91
N ILE A 180 -4.70 21.56 -26.29
CA ILE A 180 -5.51 20.41 -26.71
C ILE A 180 -6.24 20.77 -28.01
N ARG A 181 -5.98 19.98 -29.06
CA ARG A 181 -6.64 20.08 -30.35
C ARG A 181 -7.65 18.94 -30.47
N SER A 182 -8.88 19.23 -30.89
CA SER A 182 -10.04 18.33 -30.76
C SER A 182 -10.40 18.08 -29.28
N GLY A 183 -11.24 17.09 -28.99
CA GLY A 183 -11.69 16.75 -27.64
C GLY A 183 -13.18 16.46 -27.52
N TYR A 184 -13.92 16.58 -28.62
CA TYR A 184 -15.31 16.15 -28.71
C TYR A 184 -15.39 14.75 -29.32
N PHE A 185 -15.94 13.82 -28.55
CA PHE A 185 -16.15 12.44 -28.97
C PHE A 185 -17.56 12.25 -29.55
N ASP A 186 -17.74 11.20 -30.35
CA ASP A 186 -19.07 10.79 -30.80
C ASP A 186 -19.88 10.24 -29.62
N GLU A 187 -20.94 10.97 -29.26
CA GLU A 187 -21.80 10.69 -28.10
C GLU A 187 -22.58 9.38 -28.22
N ARG A 188 -22.66 8.79 -29.42
CA ARG A 188 -23.24 7.44 -29.61
C ARG A 188 -22.41 6.35 -28.95
N TYR A 189 -21.10 6.60 -28.77
CA TYR A 189 -20.16 5.62 -28.22
C TYR A 189 -19.65 6.03 -26.84
N VAL A 190 -19.37 7.32 -26.61
CA VAL A 190 -18.80 7.79 -25.34
C VAL A 190 -19.88 8.32 -24.42
N LEU A 191 -20.22 7.54 -23.39
CA LEU A 191 -21.25 7.90 -22.40
C LEU A 191 -20.78 8.96 -21.39
N SER A 192 -19.49 8.98 -21.04
CA SER A 192 -18.92 9.96 -20.11
C SER A 192 -17.40 10.03 -20.26
N SER A 193 -16.83 11.17 -19.85
CA SER A 193 -15.39 11.41 -19.84
C SER A 193 -14.94 11.92 -18.48
N ARG A 194 -13.76 11.50 -18.01
CA ARG A 194 -13.23 11.83 -16.68
C ARG A 194 -11.72 11.98 -16.68
N VAL A 195 -11.22 13.04 -16.06
CA VAL A 195 -9.79 13.27 -15.77
C VAL A 195 -9.58 13.25 -14.26
N ARG A 196 -8.53 12.55 -13.79
CA ARG A 196 -8.15 12.49 -12.36
C ARG A 196 -6.64 12.63 -12.23
N THR A 197 -6.21 13.31 -11.17
CA THR A 197 -4.82 13.31 -10.70
C THR A 197 -4.78 13.23 -9.16
N GLY A 198 -3.60 13.12 -8.56
CA GLY A 198 -3.37 13.13 -7.12
C GLY A 198 -2.30 14.13 -6.75
N ARG A 199 -2.35 14.64 -5.51
CA ARG A 199 -1.33 15.53 -4.93
C ARG A 199 -1.04 15.08 -3.51
N SER A 200 0.23 15.17 -3.13
CA SER A 200 0.68 15.03 -1.75
C SER A 200 1.11 16.39 -1.25
N ILE A 201 0.85 16.70 0.02
CA ILE A 201 1.32 17.92 0.67
C ILE A 201 2.69 17.63 1.27
N ARG A 202 3.69 18.49 1.03
CA ARG A 202 5.02 18.37 1.62
C ARG A 202 4.95 18.59 3.14
N GLY A 203 5.71 17.80 3.90
CA GLY A 203 5.87 17.92 5.34
C GLY A 203 6.43 16.67 5.99
#